data_AF-A0A835U7H7-F1
#
_entry.id   AF-A0A835U7H7-F1
#
_cell.length_a   1.000
_cell.length_b   1.000
_cell.length_c   1.000
_cell.angle_alpha   90.00
_cell.angle_beta   90.00
_cell.angle_gamma   90.00
#
_symmetry.space_group_name_H-M   'P 1'
#
loop_
_entity.id
_entity.type
_entity.pdbx_description
1 polymer ?
#
loop_
_entity_poly.entity_id
_entity_poly.type
_entity_poly.pdbx_seq_one_letter_code
_entity_poly.pdbx_strand_id
1 'polypeptide(L)'
;MSLDRRPTLLLPPTSSKPSPQPPSLSTSSPMTSSYPTPFTALFLFHPVPLCPRLSSISSRKSTSDPSATAAAEVLLTFHAYARSGAATGQVVYANYGRVEDFAALRSRGVEVAGNVVLARYGKIYRGDIVRNAHLAGAVAAIVYTDAKDYGGHVRPWFPDGLWLPPSGVQVGSTYRGLGDLTTPGWASIEGCERVDAEEAVASELTPAIPSLPVSSRDAEEILKTIGGQVAPADWQGADGAPLYHLGPGPGFVDLIYLGNETIMKIQNVVAVIEGRMSQIGGPKISQIAKERMEATKKHSLV
;
A
#
# COMPACT_ATOMS: atom_id res chain seq x y z
N MET A 1 8.47 74.75 0.61
CA MET A 1 9.00 73.39 0.87
C MET A 1 9.10 72.68 -0.47
N SER A 2 10.28 72.75 -1.07
CA SER A 2 10.63 72.03 -2.31
C SER A 2 11.12 70.65 -1.90
N LEU A 3 10.40 69.60 -2.30
CA LEU A 3 10.83 68.22 -2.14
C LEU A 3 11.28 67.70 -3.52
N ASP A 4 12.59 67.52 -3.57
CA ASP A 4 13.44 67.12 -4.67
C ASP A 4 13.00 65.77 -5.27
N ARG A 5 12.65 65.73 -6.55
CA ARG A 5 12.35 64.49 -7.29
C ARG A 5 13.68 63.87 -7.75
N ARG A 6 14.15 62.85 -7.06
CA ARG A 6 15.26 62.00 -7.55
C ARG A 6 14.79 61.19 -8.78
N PRO A 7 15.59 61.06 -9.84
CA PRO A 7 15.26 60.24 -10.99
C PRO A 7 15.42 58.75 -10.66
N THR A 8 14.39 57.96 -10.96
CA THR A 8 14.44 56.50 -10.91
C THR A 8 15.32 55.99 -12.06
N LEU A 9 16.48 55.42 -11.74
CA LEU A 9 17.32 54.69 -12.70
C LEU A 9 16.61 53.38 -13.06
N LEU A 10 15.94 53.36 -14.22
CA LEU A 10 15.47 52.13 -14.87
C LEU A 10 16.70 51.38 -15.40
N LEU A 11 17.07 50.28 -14.72
CA LEU A 11 18.04 49.32 -15.26
C LEU A 11 17.41 48.61 -16.49
N PRO A 12 18.16 48.41 -17.59
CA PRO A 12 17.65 47.69 -18.74
C PRO A 12 17.41 46.21 -18.36
N PRO A 13 16.49 45.51 -19.04
CA PRO A 13 16.26 44.09 -18.79
C PRO A 13 17.54 43.32 -19.10
N THR A 14 18.15 42.74 -18.08
CA THR A 14 19.21 41.77 -18.27
C THR A 14 18.61 40.57 -19.02
N SER A 15 19.08 40.36 -20.24
CA SER A 15 18.95 39.09 -20.96
C SER A 15 19.49 37.97 -20.07
N SER A 16 18.61 37.32 -19.31
CA SER A 16 18.94 36.09 -18.61
C SER A 16 19.02 35.01 -19.67
N LYS A 17 20.26 34.62 -20.02
CA LYS A 17 20.46 33.30 -20.63
C LYS A 17 19.77 32.28 -19.72
N PRO A 18 19.01 31.31 -20.28
CA PRO A 18 18.45 30.25 -19.47
C PRO A 18 19.58 29.60 -18.67
N SER A 19 19.37 29.45 -17.36
CA SER A 19 20.26 28.65 -16.52
C SER A 19 20.45 27.30 -17.21
N PRO A 20 21.68 26.78 -17.36
CA PRO A 20 21.84 25.40 -17.82
C PRO A 20 20.97 24.52 -16.91
N GLN A 21 20.12 23.70 -17.52
CA GLN A 21 19.37 22.74 -16.74
C GLN A 21 20.36 21.85 -16.01
N PRO A 22 20.10 21.52 -14.73
CA PRO A 22 20.95 20.60 -14.00
C PRO A 22 21.06 19.29 -14.81
N PRO A 23 22.25 18.68 -14.89
CA PRO A 23 22.39 17.40 -15.58
C PRO A 23 21.39 16.41 -14.96
N SER A 24 20.51 15.89 -15.80
CA SER A 24 19.56 14.84 -15.43
C SER A 24 20.02 13.52 -16.02
N LEU A 25 20.12 12.51 -15.16
CA LEU A 25 20.41 11.13 -15.54
C LEU A 25 19.10 10.34 -15.44
N SER A 26 18.69 9.70 -16.54
CA SER A 26 17.64 8.68 -16.49
C SER A 26 18.30 7.32 -16.34
N THR A 27 18.00 6.63 -15.26
CA THR A 27 18.49 5.25 -15.03
C THR A 27 17.32 4.29 -15.18
N SER A 28 17.57 3.18 -15.87
CA SER A 28 16.58 2.15 -16.10
C SER A 28 16.99 0.87 -15.41
N SER A 29 16.05 0.24 -14.70
CA SER A 29 16.25 -1.02 -14.01
C SER A 29 15.12 -2.00 -14.34
N PRO A 30 15.41 -3.22 -14.80
CA PRO A 30 14.40 -4.28 -14.88
C PRO A 30 14.05 -4.71 -13.46
N MET A 31 12.81 -4.52 -12.99
CA MET A 31 12.37 -4.94 -11.65
C MET A 31 11.13 -5.83 -11.75
N THR A 32 10.98 -6.78 -10.82
CA THR A 32 9.76 -7.59 -10.74
C THR A 32 8.55 -6.73 -10.37
N SER A 33 7.43 -7.00 -11.03
CA SER A 33 6.15 -6.34 -10.82
C SER A 33 5.02 -7.35 -10.91
N SER A 34 3.95 -7.16 -10.13
CA SER A 34 2.78 -8.05 -10.10
C SER A 34 1.53 -7.38 -10.66
N TYR A 35 0.74 -8.11 -11.44
CA TYR A 35 -0.56 -7.65 -11.94
C TYR A 35 -1.61 -8.76 -11.89
N PRO A 36 -2.89 -8.44 -11.69
CA PRO A 36 -3.95 -9.43 -11.69
C PRO A 36 -4.25 -9.87 -13.13
N THR A 37 -4.59 -11.14 -13.30
CA THR A 37 -5.18 -11.65 -14.55
C THR A 37 -6.70 -11.40 -14.54
N PRO A 38 -7.35 -11.32 -15.72
CA PRO A 38 -8.80 -11.08 -15.81
C PRO A 38 -9.67 -12.18 -15.19
N PHE A 39 -9.08 -13.31 -14.79
CA PHE A 39 -9.77 -14.45 -14.16
C PHE A 39 -9.88 -14.33 -12.63
N THR A 40 -9.44 -13.23 -12.02
CA THR A 40 -9.63 -12.99 -10.59
C THR A 40 -11.12 -12.87 -10.27
N ALA A 41 -11.64 -13.70 -9.37
CA ALA A 41 -13.05 -13.78 -9.03
C ALA A 41 -13.27 -13.99 -7.53
N LEU A 42 -14.31 -13.36 -6.99
CA LEU A 42 -14.78 -13.54 -5.63
C LEU A 42 -16.28 -13.80 -5.64
N PHE A 43 -16.68 -14.92 -5.05
CA PHE A 43 -18.06 -15.35 -4.95
C PHE A 43 -18.49 -15.45 -3.49
N LEU A 44 -19.61 -14.84 -3.16
CA LEU A 44 -20.24 -14.90 -1.84
C LEU A 44 -21.51 -15.76 -1.90
N PHE A 45 -21.63 -16.70 -0.97
CA PHE A 45 -22.79 -17.58 -0.82
C PHE A 45 -23.55 -17.24 0.45
N HIS A 46 -24.86 -17.02 0.29
CA HIS A 46 -25.77 -16.72 1.39
C HIS A 46 -26.43 -18.00 1.93
N PRO A 47 -26.58 -18.16 3.25
CA PRO A 47 -27.04 -19.41 3.87
C PRO A 47 -28.58 -19.61 3.94
N VAL A 48 -29.39 -18.86 3.18
CA VAL A 48 -30.87 -18.97 3.22
C VAL A 48 -31.36 -20.05 2.23
N PRO A 49 -32.35 -20.93 2.57
CA PRO A 49 -32.53 -22.23 1.92
C PRO A 49 -33.27 -22.25 0.57
N LEU A 50 -33.42 -21.12 -0.14
CA LEU A 50 -34.09 -21.09 -1.45
C LEU A 50 -33.23 -20.28 -2.43
N CYS A 51 -32.38 -20.99 -3.16
CA CYS A 51 -31.38 -20.50 -4.13
C CYS A 51 -30.12 -19.86 -3.51
N PRO A 52 -28.92 -20.44 -3.71
CA PRO A 52 -27.69 -19.69 -3.52
C PRO A 52 -27.70 -18.49 -4.48
N ARG A 53 -27.87 -17.27 -3.96
CA ARG A 53 -27.59 -16.06 -4.73
C ARG A 53 -26.08 -15.95 -4.83
N LEU A 54 -25.55 -16.28 -6.00
CA LEU A 54 -24.18 -16.02 -6.39
C LEU A 54 -24.04 -14.51 -6.66
N SER A 55 -23.50 -13.79 -5.69
CA SER A 55 -23.11 -12.40 -5.90
C SER A 55 -21.66 -12.41 -6.40
N SER A 56 -21.43 -12.14 -7.68
CA SER A 56 -20.07 -11.84 -8.12
C SER A 56 -19.68 -10.47 -7.55
N ILE A 57 -18.64 -10.47 -6.74
CA ILE A 57 -17.96 -9.26 -6.30
C ILE A 57 -16.86 -9.01 -7.33
N SER A 58 -17.26 -8.44 -8.46
CA SER A 58 -16.32 -7.89 -9.44
C SER A 58 -16.21 -6.39 -9.20
N SER A 59 -15.06 -5.79 -9.52
CA SER A 59 -14.86 -4.33 -9.43
C SER A 59 -15.85 -3.61 -10.34
N ARG A 60 -17.05 -3.33 -9.83
CA ARG A 60 -18.11 -2.62 -10.57
C ARG A 60 -17.74 -1.14 -10.64
N LYS A 61 -17.43 -0.68 -11.86
CA LYS A 61 -17.16 0.73 -12.16
C LYS A 61 -18.40 1.56 -11.84
N SER A 62 -18.26 2.64 -11.08
CA SER A 62 -19.37 3.55 -10.80
C SER A 62 -19.60 4.44 -12.02
N THR A 63 -20.85 4.54 -12.50
CA THR A 63 -21.23 5.39 -13.64
C THR A 63 -21.34 6.87 -13.28
N SER A 64 -21.32 7.21 -11.98
CA SER A 64 -21.39 8.59 -11.47
C SER A 64 -20.02 9.19 -11.15
N ASP A 65 -18.92 8.47 -11.41
CA ASP A 65 -17.57 9.00 -11.20
C ASP A 65 -17.24 9.99 -12.33
N PRO A 66 -16.89 11.26 -12.04
CA PRO A 66 -16.43 12.21 -13.05
C PRO A 66 -15.16 11.73 -13.79
N SER A 67 -14.46 10.73 -13.26
CA SER A 67 -13.32 10.04 -13.88
C SER A 67 -13.69 8.76 -14.64
N ALA A 68 -14.98 8.51 -14.89
CA ALA A 68 -15.46 7.30 -15.57
C ALA A 68 -14.78 7.05 -16.94
N THR A 69 -14.35 8.11 -17.62
CA THR A 69 -13.60 8.04 -18.89
C THR A 69 -12.20 7.43 -18.70
N ALA A 70 -11.56 7.62 -17.54
CA ALA A 70 -10.29 6.97 -17.19
C ALA A 70 -10.48 5.55 -16.63
N ALA A 71 -11.70 5.18 -16.23
CA ALA A 71 -11.99 3.86 -15.66
C ALA A 71 -11.77 2.70 -16.65
N ALA A 72 -11.68 2.98 -17.96
CA ALA A 72 -11.28 1.98 -18.97
C ALA A 72 -9.83 1.53 -18.84
N GLU A 73 -8.95 2.38 -18.31
CA GLU A 73 -7.51 2.12 -18.11
C GLU A 73 -7.18 1.64 -16.69
N VAL A 74 -8.18 1.62 -15.80
CA VAL A 74 -8.01 1.20 -14.40
C VAL A 74 -7.90 -0.32 -14.30
N LEU A 75 -6.78 -0.76 -13.73
CA LEU A 75 -6.54 -2.17 -13.37
C LEU A 75 -7.60 -2.66 -12.38
N LEU A 76 -7.93 -3.95 -12.45
CA LEU A 76 -8.70 -4.62 -11.41
C LEU A 76 -8.04 -4.40 -10.04
N THR A 77 -8.84 -4.32 -8.98
CA THR A 77 -8.32 -4.13 -7.62
C THR A 77 -7.66 -5.40 -7.13
N PHE A 78 -6.40 -5.31 -6.69
CA PHE A 78 -5.62 -6.47 -6.27
C PHE A 78 -4.57 -6.10 -5.21
N HIS A 79 -4.10 -7.11 -4.49
CA HIS A 79 -2.88 -7.02 -3.70
C HIS A 79 -1.69 -7.41 -4.58
N ALA A 80 -0.71 -6.52 -4.73
CA ALA A 80 0.53 -6.89 -5.43
C ALA A 80 1.31 -7.91 -4.59
N TYR A 81 1.95 -8.86 -5.27
CA TYR A 81 2.64 -10.03 -4.71
C TYR A 81 1.75 -11.00 -3.91
N ALA A 82 0.42 -10.91 -4.00
CA ALA A 82 -0.44 -11.92 -3.41
C ALA A 82 -0.24 -13.29 -4.10
N ARG A 83 -0.43 -14.38 -3.34
CA ARG A 83 -0.27 -15.72 -3.89
C ARG A 83 -1.43 -16.10 -4.79
N SER A 84 -1.13 -16.52 -6.01
CA SER A 84 -2.09 -17.15 -6.91
C SER A 84 -2.64 -18.45 -6.31
N GLY A 85 -3.94 -18.64 -6.37
CA GLY A 85 -4.61 -19.83 -5.86
C GLY A 85 -6.12 -19.65 -5.74
N ALA A 86 -6.80 -20.77 -5.51
CA ALA A 86 -8.21 -20.83 -5.18
C ALA A 86 -8.37 -21.33 -3.74
N ALA A 87 -9.26 -20.69 -2.99
CA ALA A 87 -9.55 -21.04 -1.61
C ALA A 87 -11.02 -20.79 -1.31
N THR A 88 -11.62 -21.72 -0.61
CA THR A 88 -13.04 -21.71 -0.31
C THR A 88 -13.24 -22.01 1.17
N GLY A 89 -14.12 -21.27 1.86
CA GLY A 89 -14.37 -21.49 3.28
C GLY A 89 -15.42 -20.57 3.88
N GLN A 90 -15.80 -20.85 5.13
CA GLN A 90 -16.64 -19.93 5.89
C GLN A 90 -15.86 -18.66 6.23
N VAL A 91 -16.57 -17.58 6.52
CA VAL A 91 -15.93 -16.29 6.81
C VAL A 91 -15.79 -16.08 8.31
N VAL A 92 -14.59 -15.68 8.76
CA VAL A 92 -14.28 -15.24 10.12
C VAL A 92 -13.88 -13.77 10.09
N TYR A 93 -14.48 -12.96 10.97
CA TYR A 93 -14.11 -11.55 11.09
C TYR A 93 -12.97 -11.37 12.11
N ALA A 94 -11.84 -10.87 11.64
CA ALA A 94 -10.60 -10.74 12.44
C ALA A 94 -10.20 -9.29 12.74
N ASN A 95 -11.17 -8.36 12.77
CA ASN A 95 -10.90 -6.95 13.08
C ASN A 95 -9.79 -6.36 12.19
N TYR A 96 -8.69 -5.84 12.74
CA TYR A 96 -7.57 -5.29 11.98
C TYR A 96 -6.52 -6.35 11.59
N GLY A 97 -6.77 -7.63 11.84
CA GLY A 97 -5.87 -8.74 11.50
C GLY A 97 -4.56 -8.72 12.30
N ARG A 98 -4.56 -8.11 13.48
CA ARG A 98 -3.38 -8.06 14.35
C ARG A 98 -3.20 -9.38 15.09
N VAL A 99 -2.01 -9.62 15.61
CA VAL A 99 -1.71 -10.85 16.37
C VAL A 99 -2.65 -10.97 17.58
N GLU A 100 -2.94 -9.86 18.26
CA GLU A 100 -3.90 -9.81 19.36
C GLU A 100 -5.35 -10.07 18.93
N ASP A 101 -5.72 -9.75 17.68
CA ASP A 101 -7.06 -10.03 17.17
C ASP A 101 -7.25 -11.54 16.97
N PHE A 102 -6.25 -12.24 16.41
CA PHE A 102 -6.27 -13.70 16.30
C PHE A 102 -6.20 -14.40 17.66
N ALA A 103 -5.44 -13.86 18.62
CA ALA A 103 -5.44 -14.37 20.00
C ALA A 103 -6.82 -14.20 20.66
N ALA A 104 -7.47 -13.06 20.43
CA ALA A 104 -8.81 -12.77 20.92
C ALA A 104 -9.87 -13.72 20.33
N LEU A 105 -9.78 -14.05 19.04
CA LEU A 105 -10.65 -15.05 18.39
C LEU A 105 -10.46 -16.44 19.02
N ARG A 106 -9.21 -16.88 19.17
CA ARG A 106 -8.88 -18.17 19.80
C ARG A 106 -9.42 -18.27 21.24
N SER A 107 -9.25 -17.21 22.03
CA SER A 107 -9.77 -17.17 23.42
C SER A 107 -11.28 -17.27 23.52
N ARG A 108 -12.00 -16.92 22.45
CA ARG A 108 -13.46 -17.00 22.33
C ARG A 108 -13.94 -18.30 21.66
N GLY A 109 -13.03 -19.21 21.32
CA GLY A 109 -13.35 -20.46 20.64
C GLY A 109 -13.78 -20.27 19.17
N VAL A 110 -13.37 -19.19 18.51
CA VAL A 110 -13.63 -18.96 17.08
C VAL A 110 -12.53 -19.62 16.25
N GLU A 111 -12.89 -20.61 15.44
CA GLU A 111 -11.95 -21.39 14.62
C GLU A 111 -11.60 -20.65 13.33
N VAL A 112 -10.32 -20.32 13.18
CA VAL A 112 -9.78 -19.64 11.98
C VAL A 112 -9.23 -20.65 10.98
N ALA A 113 -8.76 -21.82 11.44
CA ALA A 113 -8.13 -22.79 10.57
C ALA A 113 -9.13 -23.33 9.53
N GLY A 114 -8.72 -23.35 8.26
CA GLY A 114 -9.58 -23.81 7.16
C GLY A 114 -10.60 -22.78 6.67
N ASN A 115 -10.66 -21.59 7.26
CA ASN A 115 -11.65 -20.56 6.95
C ASN A 115 -11.03 -19.35 6.21
N VAL A 116 -11.88 -18.54 5.59
CA VAL A 116 -11.52 -17.27 4.97
C VAL A 116 -11.59 -16.16 6.01
N VAL A 117 -10.50 -15.42 6.18
CA VAL A 117 -10.48 -14.26 7.09
C VAL A 117 -10.95 -13.02 6.36
N LEU A 118 -11.89 -12.28 6.97
CA LEU A 118 -12.20 -10.90 6.63
C LEU A 118 -11.59 -9.97 7.68
N ALA A 119 -10.76 -9.03 7.25
CA ALA A 119 -10.14 -8.03 8.11
C ALA A 119 -10.23 -6.63 7.50
N ARG A 120 -10.30 -5.59 8.33
CA ARG A 120 -10.25 -4.20 7.88
C ARG A 120 -8.83 -3.68 7.83
N TYR A 121 -8.56 -2.80 6.87
CA TYR A 121 -7.34 -2.02 6.80
C TYR A 121 -7.18 -1.10 8.01
N GLY A 122 -5.92 -0.85 8.36
CA GLY A 122 -5.53 0.05 9.44
C GLY A 122 -4.66 -0.66 10.48
N LYS A 123 -4.10 0.13 11.40
CA LYS A 123 -3.24 -0.28 12.54
C LYS A 123 -1.92 -0.95 12.18
N ILE A 124 -1.91 -1.90 11.26
CA ILE A 124 -0.73 -2.64 10.80
C ILE A 124 -0.63 -2.65 9.27
N TYR A 125 0.52 -3.07 8.76
CA TYR A 125 0.74 -3.24 7.34
C TYR A 125 -0.08 -4.41 6.78
N ARG A 126 -0.64 -4.23 5.58
CA ARG A 126 -1.55 -5.21 4.96
C ARG A 126 -0.94 -6.58 4.70
N GLY A 127 0.36 -6.62 4.37
CA GLY A 127 1.07 -7.90 4.23
C GLY A 127 1.12 -8.66 5.55
N ASP A 128 1.20 -7.96 6.69
CA ASP A 128 1.14 -8.58 8.02
C ASP A 128 -0.27 -9.09 8.36
N ILE A 129 -1.34 -8.42 7.89
CA ILE A 129 -2.72 -8.93 8.03
C ILE A 129 -2.83 -10.31 7.38
N VAL A 130 -2.40 -10.44 6.12
CA VAL A 130 -2.48 -11.70 5.36
C VAL A 130 -1.57 -12.76 5.98
N ARG A 131 -0.35 -12.38 6.40
CA ARG A 131 0.58 -13.28 7.09
C ARG A 131 0.00 -13.80 8.40
N ASN A 132 -0.57 -12.93 9.23
CA ASN A 132 -1.15 -13.34 10.50
C ASN A 132 -2.36 -14.27 10.31
N ALA A 133 -3.19 -14.01 9.29
CA ALA A 133 -4.28 -14.90 8.90
C ALA A 133 -3.75 -16.29 8.51
N HIS A 134 -2.70 -16.34 7.67
CA HIS A 134 -2.06 -17.60 7.30
C HIS A 134 -1.51 -18.35 8.51
N LEU A 135 -0.79 -17.66 9.41
CA LEU A 135 -0.26 -18.26 10.64
C LEU A 135 -1.35 -18.74 11.61
N ALA A 136 -2.56 -18.18 11.52
CA ALA A 136 -3.74 -18.64 12.24
C ALA A 136 -4.46 -19.81 11.54
N GLY A 137 -3.95 -20.29 10.40
CA GLY A 137 -4.50 -21.42 9.64
C GLY A 137 -5.54 -21.05 8.59
N ALA A 138 -5.76 -19.75 8.33
CA ALA A 138 -6.72 -19.33 7.31
C ALA A 138 -6.27 -19.77 5.90
N VAL A 139 -7.24 -20.04 5.03
CA VAL A 139 -6.99 -20.47 3.64
C VAL A 139 -6.95 -19.30 2.65
N ALA A 140 -7.54 -18.16 3.01
CA ALA A 140 -7.50 -16.91 2.27
C ALA A 140 -7.76 -15.72 3.18
N ALA A 141 -7.39 -14.52 2.72
CA ALA A 141 -7.65 -13.27 3.41
C ALA A 141 -8.29 -12.22 2.50
N ILE A 142 -9.42 -11.66 2.92
CA ILE A 142 -10.07 -10.51 2.31
C ILE A 142 -9.81 -9.30 3.20
N VAL A 143 -9.33 -8.21 2.60
CA VAL A 143 -9.02 -6.99 3.34
C VAL A 143 -9.87 -5.83 2.79
N TYR A 144 -10.55 -5.08 3.65
CA TYR A 144 -11.45 -4.01 3.22
C TYR A 144 -11.20 -2.68 3.94
N THR A 145 -11.56 -1.58 3.30
CA THR A 145 -11.49 -0.24 3.90
C THR A 145 -12.77 0.03 4.68
N ASP A 146 -12.77 -0.20 5.99
CA ASP A 146 -13.96 0.06 6.82
C ASP A 146 -14.32 1.55 6.82
N ALA A 147 -15.61 1.85 6.66
CA ALA A 147 -16.11 3.22 6.67
C ALA A 147 -15.82 3.89 8.03
N LYS A 148 -15.68 3.13 9.12
CA LYS A 148 -15.28 3.64 10.44
C LYS A 148 -13.98 4.44 10.39
N ASP A 149 -13.01 3.96 9.63
CA ASP A 149 -11.66 4.53 9.56
C ASP A 149 -11.46 5.41 8.33
N TYR A 150 -12.22 5.16 7.25
CA TYR A 150 -12.04 5.81 5.95
C TYR A 150 -13.24 6.66 5.50
N GLY A 151 -14.13 7.02 6.44
CA GLY A 151 -14.94 8.23 6.34
C GLY A 151 -16.42 8.13 6.62
N GLY A 152 -16.99 6.92 6.59
CA GLY A 152 -18.29 6.63 7.22
C GLY A 152 -19.50 7.27 6.53
N HIS A 153 -20.67 6.63 6.65
CA HIS A 153 -21.97 7.08 6.12
C HIS A 153 -22.36 8.53 6.47
N VAL A 154 -21.70 9.14 7.47
CA VAL A 154 -22.03 10.45 8.04
C VAL A 154 -21.32 11.60 7.32
N ARG A 155 -20.22 11.34 6.58
CA ARG A 155 -19.42 12.40 5.94
C ARG A 155 -19.50 12.33 4.41
N PRO A 156 -19.40 13.48 3.71
CA PRO A 156 -19.38 13.48 2.26
C PRO A 156 -18.13 12.75 1.72
N TRP A 157 -18.40 11.73 0.91
CA TRP A 157 -17.47 10.96 0.10
C TRP A 157 -17.18 11.66 -1.23
N PHE A 158 -16.04 11.36 -1.84
CA PHE A 158 -15.73 11.80 -3.21
C PHE A 158 -16.87 11.43 -4.18
N PRO A 159 -17.28 12.33 -5.10
CA PRO A 159 -16.64 13.60 -5.44
C PRO A 159 -17.00 14.79 -4.54
N ASP A 160 -18.01 14.65 -3.69
CA ASP A 160 -18.58 15.77 -2.90
C ASP A 160 -17.84 16.02 -1.57
N GLY A 161 -16.84 15.19 -1.26
CA GLY A 161 -15.96 15.38 -0.11
C GLY A 161 -14.67 14.57 -0.18
N LEU A 162 -13.91 14.60 0.91
CA LEU A 162 -12.55 14.04 0.99
C LEU A 162 -12.53 12.53 1.33
N TRP A 163 -13.66 11.97 1.72
CA TRP A 163 -13.75 10.61 2.23
C TRP A 163 -13.87 9.58 1.11
N LEU A 164 -13.43 8.36 1.40
CA LEU A 164 -13.42 7.29 0.41
C LEU A 164 -14.87 6.88 0.08
N PRO A 165 -15.27 6.83 -1.21
CA PRO A 165 -16.61 6.37 -1.58
C PRO A 165 -16.78 4.89 -1.22
N PRO A 166 -18.03 4.39 -1.10
CA PRO A 166 -18.27 3.02 -0.66
C PRO A 166 -17.79 1.96 -1.64
N SER A 167 -17.58 2.36 -2.91
CA SER A 167 -16.96 1.53 -3.96
C SER A 167 -15.43 1.67 -4.02
N GLY A 168 -14.83 2.57 -3.25
CA GLY A 168 -13.39 2.79 -3.23
C GLY A 168 -12.66 1.60 -2.61
N VAL A 169 -11.52 1.24 -3.20
CA VAL A 169 -10.70 0.12 -2.74
C VAL A 169 -9.27 0.60 -2.56
N GLN A 170 -8.69 0.35 -1.38
CA GLN A 170 -7.25 0.51 -1.21
C GLN A 170 -6.54 -0.69 -1.84
N VAL A 171 -5.74 -0.42 -2.87
CA VAL A 171 -4.78 -1.38 -3.45
C VAL A 171 -3.40 -1.19 -2.81
N GLY A 172 -2.52 -2.18 -2.94
CA GLY A 172 -1.14 -2.05 -2.47
C GLY A 172 -0.38 -3.37 -2.46
N SER A 173 0.93 -3.26 -2.27
CA SER A 173 1.81 -4.41 -2.09
C SER A 173 1.54 -5.12 -0.76
N THR A 174 1.65 -6.44 -0.79
CA THR A 174 1.73 -7.34 0.37
C THR A 174 3.14 -7.92 0.59
N TYR A 175 4.11 -7.56 -0.27
CA TYR A 175 5.51 -7.93 -0.13
C TYR A 175 6.16 -7.20 1.04
N ARG A 176 6.77 -7.96 1.96
CA ARG A 176 7.38 -7.48 3.21
C ARG A 176 8.86 -7.14 3.08
N GLY A 177 9.48 -7.43 1.93
CA GLY A 177 10.88 -7.11 1.68
C GLY A 177 11.08 -5.69 1.16
N LEU A 178 12.35 -5.37 0.86
CA LEU A 178 12.76 -4.09 0.29
C LEU A 178 13.33 -4.33 -1.11
N GLY A 179 13.12 -3.38 -2.02
CA GLY A 179 13.62 -3.47 -3.39
C GLY A 179 12.87 -4.48 -4.25
N ASP A 180 13.55 -4.99 -5.28
CA ASP A 180 13.03 -6.04 -6.17
C ASP A 180 13.08 -7.39 -5.46
N LEU A 181 11.94 -8.09 -5.44
CA LEU A 181 11.77 -9.43 -4.88
C LEU A 181 12.85 -10.41 -5.39
N THR A 182 13.24 -10.29 -6.65
CA THR A 182 14.16 -11.23 -7.31
C THR A 182 15.64 -10.86 -7.17
N THR A 183 15.96 -9.70 -6.58
CA THR A 183 17.36 -9.28 -6.35
C THR A 183 17.55 -8.78 -4.92
N PRO A 184 17.36 -9.64 -3.90
CA PRO A 184 17.38 -9.22 -2.51
C PRO A 184 18.78 -8.76 -2.06
N GLY A 185 18.96 -7.45 -1.97
CA GLY A 185 20.20 -6.84 -1.45
C GLY A 185 21.21 -6.40 -2.51
N TRP A 186 20.91 -6.56 -3.80
CA TRP A 186 21.73 -6.01 -4.89
C TRP A 186 20.88 -5.28 -5.93
N ALA A 187 21.57 -4.57 -6.83
CA ALA A 187 20.90 -3.75 -7.85
C ALA A 187 20.29 -4.63 -8.94
N SER A 188 19.01 -4.40 -9.23
CA SER A 188 18.33 -5.04 -10.36
C SER A 188 18.72 -4.34 -11.66
N ILE A 189 19.77 -4.85 -12.30
CA ILE A 189 20.35 -4.36 -13.57
C ILE A 189 20.27 -5.44 -14.64
N GLU A 190 20.49 -5.06 -15.90
CA GLU A 190 20.55 -6.03 -16.99
C GLU A 190 21.68 -7.05 -16.76
N GLY A 191 21.37 -8.34 -16.91
CA GLY A 191 22.32 -9.43 -16.71
C GLY A 191 22.67 -9.75 -15.25
N CYS A 192 22.00 -9.13 -14.26
CA CYS A 192 22.21 -9.50 -12.86
C CYS A 192 21.69 -10.91 -12.55
N GLU A 193 22.28 -11.53 -11.53
CA GLU A 193 21.73 -12.73 -10.91
C GLU A 193 20.36 -12.41 -10.29
N ARG A 194 19.43 -13.34 -10.44
CA ARG A 194 18.09 -13.27 -9.85
C ARG A 194 17.80 -14.57 -9.14
N VAL A 195 17.18 -14.47 -7.97
CA VAL A 195 16.58 -15.65 -7.34
C VAL A 195 15.43 -16.15 -8.20
N ASP A 196 15.23 -17.46 -8.24
CA ASP A 196 14.10 -18.06 -8.96
C ASP A 196 12.77 -17.83 -8.21
N ALA A 197 11.67 -18.20 -8.86
CA ALA A 197 10.34 -17.99 -8.31
C ALA A 197 10.11 -18.83 -7.04
N GLU A 198 10.65 -20.04 -7.00
CA GLU A 198 10.57 -20.96 -5.87
C GLU A 198 11.29 -20.38 -4.63
N GLU A 199 12.49 -19.86 -4.79
CA GLU A 199 13.26 -19.21 -3.73
C GLU A 199 12.60 -17.90 -3.27
N ALA A 200 12.07 -17.11 -4.21
CA ALA A 200 11.30 -15.90 -3.89
C ALA A 200 10.07 -16.22 -3.03
N VAL A 201 9.34 -17.31 -3.33
CA VAL A 201 8.20 -17.78 -2.52
C VAL A 201 8.68 -18.34 -1.17
N ALA A 202 9.80 -19.05 -1.13
CA ALA A 202 10.37 -19.62 0.08
C ALA A 202 10.91 -18.56 1.06
N SER A 203 11.14 -17.34 0.61
CA SER A 203 11.61 -16.22 1.44
C SER A 203 10.63 -15.79 2.55
N GLU A 204 9.37 -16.23 2.50
CA GLU A 204 8.26 -15.77 3.35
C GLU A 204 8.01 -14.25 3.31
N LEU A 205 8.60 -13.55 2.33
CA LEU A 205 8.39 -12.12 2.13
C LEU A 205 7.11 -11.83 1.36
N THR A 206 6.59 -12.78 0.60
CA THR A 206 5.27 -12.72 -0.04
C THR A 206 4.26 -13.57 0.74
N PRO A 207 2.95 -13.24 0.72
CA PRO A 207 1.95 -14.03 1.41
C PRO A 207 1.89 -15.48 0.94
N ALA A 208 1.64 -16.42 1.86
CA ALA A 208 1.51 -17.83 1.55
C ALA A 208 0.07 -18.27 1.20
N ILE A 209 -0.90 -17.36 1.26
CA ILE A 209 -2.31 -17.62 0.93
C ILE A 209 -2.84 -16.55 -0.04
N PRO A 210 -3.86 -16.87 -0.85
CA PRO A 210 -4.55 -15.88 -1.68
C PRO A 210 -5.12 -14.74 -0.83
N SER A 211 -5.06 -13.53 -1.39
CA SER A 211 -5.72 -12.38 -0.76
C SER A 211 -6.26 -11.38 -1.76
N LEU A 212 -7.32 -10.68 -1.37
CA LEU A 212 -8.00 -9.70 -2.23
C LEU A 212 -8.42 -8.45 -1.43
N PRO A 213 -8.13 -7.24 -1.93
CA PRO A 213 -8.72 -6.03 -1.39
C PRO A 213 -10.13 -5.82 -1.94
N VAL A 214 -11.07 -5.45 -1.07
CA VAL A 214 -12.45 -5.16 -1.47
C VAL A 214 -12.94 -3.82 -0.90
N SER A 215 -14.02 -3.30 -1.49
CA SER A 215 -14.63 -2.05 -1.07
C SER A 215 -15.40 -2.20 0.25
N SER A 216 -15.72 -1.10 0.93
CA SER A 216 -16.58 -1.16 2.12
C SER A 216 -17.96 -1.72 1.78
N ARG A 217 -18.53 -1.34 0.64
CA ARG A 217 -19.82 -1.84 0.14
C ARG A 217 -19.82 -3.36 0.00
N ASP A 218 -18.79 -3.91 -0.63
CA ASP A 218 -18.73 -5.35 -0.87
C ASP A 218 -18.43 -6.12 0.43
N ALA A 219 -17.60 -5.55 1.31
CA ALA A 219 -17.35 -6.11 2.62
C ALA A 219 -18.59 -6.10 3.53
N GLU A 220 -19.43 -5.06 3.47
CA GLU A 220 -20.70 -5.03 4.21
C GLU A 220 -21.64 -6.16 3.78
N GLU A 221 -21.66 -6.53 2.50
CA GLU A 221 -22.40 -7.71 2.03
C GLU A 221 -21.85 -9.00 2.64
N ILE A 222 -20.52 -9.14 2.72
CA ILE A 222 -19.89 -10.30 3.38
C ILE A 222 -20.23 -10.29 4.88
N LEU A 223 -20.06 -9.15 5.57
CA LEU A 223 -20.31 -8.99 7.02
C LEU A 223 -21.75 -9.37 7.41
N LYS A 224 -22.75 -9.04 6.58
CA LYS A 224 -24.15 -9.44 6.79
C LYS A 224 -24.36 -10.96 6.79
N THR A 225 -23.47 -11.72 6.18
CA THR A 225 -23.53 -13.19 6.14
C THR A 225 -22.83 -13.85 7.33
N ILE A 226 -22.00 -13.11 8.07
CA ILE A 226 -21.28 -13.62 9.23
C ILE A 226 -22.24 -13.62 10.43
N GLY A 227 -22.40 -14.78 11.04
CA GLY A 227 -23.14 -15.00 12.27
C GLY A 227 -22.21 -15.45 13.40
N GLY A 228 -22.75 -16.18 14.37
CA GLY A 228 -22.02 -16.56 15.56
C GLY A 228 -21.95 -15.44 16.59
N GLN A 229 -20.90 -15.44 17.42
CA GLN A 229 -20.75 -14.48 18.52
C GLN A 229 -20.68 -13.04 18.00
N VAL A 230 -21.40 -12.12 18.66
CA VAL A 230 -21.31 -10.69 18.34
C VAL A 230 -19.88 -10.20 18.64
N ALA A 231 -19.28 -9.47 17.70
CA ALA A 231 -17.95 -8.92 17.88
C ALA A 231 -17.94 -7.86 19.00
N PRO A 232 -16.82 -7.72 19.75
CA PRO A 232 -16.68 -6.68 20.78
C PRO A 232 -17.05 -5.28 20.29
N ALA A 233 -17.47 -4.39 21.20
CA ALA A 233 -17.93 -3.05 20.84
C ALA A 233 -16.87 -2.23 20.08
N ASP A 234 -15.60 -2.34 20.45
CA ASP A 234 -14.48 -1.70 19.76
C ASP A 234 -14.20 -2.32 18.38
N TRP A 235 -14.67 -3.53 18.13
CA TRP A 235 -14.58 -4.24 16.86
C TRP A 235 -15.72 -3.91 15.89
N GLN A 236 -16.77 -3.23 16.33
CA GLN A 236 -17.88 -2.82 15.44
C GLN A 236 -17.43 -1.78 14.40
N GLY A 237 -18.22 -1.65 13.34
CA GLY A 237 -18.03 -0.71 12.22
C GLY A 237 -18.47 0.72 12.53
N ALA A 238 -18.65 1.53 11.48
CA ALA A 238 -19.23 2.86 11.58
C ALA A 238 -20.73 2.83 11.94
N ASP A 239 -21.26 3.98 12.37
CA ASP A 239 -22.71 4.16 12.49
C ASP A 239 -23.41 3.85 11.16
N GLY A 240 -24.46 3.03 11.22
CA GLY A 240 -25.20 2.54 10.04
C GLY A 240 -24.63 1.28 9.40
N ALA A 241 -23.46 0.79 9.82
CA ALA A 241 -22.95 -0.52 9.42
C ALA A 241 -23.82 -1.66 10.01
N PRO A 242 -23.85 -2.85 9.38
CA PRO A 242 -24.48 -4.01 9.99
C PRO A 242 -23.81 -4.37 11.33
N LEU A 243 -24.50 -5.11 12.19
CA LEU A 243 -23.89 -5.65 13.40
C LEU A 243 -22.84 -6.69 13.02
N TYR A 244 -21.60 -6.52 13.47
CA TYR A 244 -20.51 -7.43 13.15
C TYR A 244 -20.52 -8.62 14.09
N HIS A 245 -20.39 -9.81 13.52
CA HIS A 245 -20.19 -11.06 14.23
C HIS A 245 -18.80 -11.64 13.91
N LEU A 246 -18.32 -12.54 14.76
CA LEU A 246 -16.99 -13.14 14.64
C LEU A 246 -16.94 -14.31 13.66
N GLY A 247 -18.06 -14.99 13.40
CA GLY A 247 -18.08 -16.25 12.64
C GLY A 247 -17.56 -17.45 13.47
N PRO A 248 -17.10 -18.52 12.81
CA PRO A 248 -17.11 -18.73 11.35
C PRO A 248 -18.54 -18.92 10.80
N GLY A 249 -18.80 -18.34 9.62
CA GLY A 249 -20.05 -18.55 8.88
C GLY A 249 -21.28 -17.91 9.53
N PRO A 250 -22.51 -18.18 9.06
CA PRO A 250 -22.85 -19.17 8.03
C PRO A 250 -22.51 -18.73 6.59
N GLY A 251 -22.12 -17.48 6.38
CA GLY A 251 -21.57 -16.98 5.13
C GLY A 251 -20.33 -17.75 4.66
N PHE A 252 -20.27 -17.97 3.35
CA PHE A 252 -19.26 -18.79 2.71
C PHE A 252 -18.73 -18.09 1.47
N VAL A 253 -17.42 -18.16 1.27
CA VAL A 253 -16.72 -17.45 0.20
C VAL A 253 -15.92 -18.43 -0.62
N ASP A 254 -15.98 -18.26 -1.94
CA ASP A 254 -15.05 -18.86 -2.89
C ASP A 254 -14.20 -17.75 -3.55
N LEU A 255 -12.91 -17.75 -3.25
CA LEU A 255 -11.93 -16.78 -3.75
C LEU A 255 -10.99 -17.47 -4.73
N ILE A 256 -10.93 -16.93 -5.95
CA ILE A 256 -9.94 -17.29 -6.96
C ILE A 256 -9.12 -16.06 -7.27
N TYR A 257 -7.84 -16.09 -6.92
CA TYR A 257 -6.89 -15.04 -7.27
C TYR A 257 -5.81 -15.61 -8.18
N LEU A 258 -5.58 -14.95 -9.31
CA LEU A 258 -4.53 -15.31 -10.26
C LEU A 258 -3.76 -14.04 -10.60
N GLY A 259 -2.60 -13.88 -9.95
CA GLY A 259 -1.60 -12.86 -10.27
C GLY A 259 -0.55 -13.38 -11.23
N ASN A 260 0.00 -12.48 -12.04
CA ASN A 260 1.18 -12.72 -12.86
C ASN A 260 2.33 -11.85 -12.36
N GLU A 261 3.52 -12.42 -12.28
CA GLU A 261 4.76 -11.72 -11.92
C GLU A 261 5.63 -11.59 -13.16
N THR A 262 6.00 -10.37 -13.52
CA THR A 262 6.81 -10.09 -14.70
C THR A 262 7.91 -9.10 -14.39
N ILE A 263 9.04 -9.27 -15.07
CA ILE A 263 10.14 -8.32 -15.01
C ILE A 263 9.79 -7.15 -15.93
N MET A 264 9.63 -5.97 -15.33
CA MET A 264 9.28 -4.74 -16.03
C MET A 264 10.35 -3.67 -15.87
N LYS A 265 10.51 -2.84 -16.89
CA LYS A 265 11.45 -1.72 -16.86
C LYS A 265 10.89 -0.58 -15.99
N ILE A 266 11.59 -0.25 -14.91
CA ILE A 266 11.32 0.93 -14.07
C ILE A 266 12.39 1.99 -14.38
N GLN A 267 11.99 3.26 -14.47
CA GLN A 267 12.89 4.37 -14.78
C GLN A 267 12.91 5.37 -13.63
N ASN A 268 14.10 5.57 -13.05
CA ASN A 268 14.35 6.64 -12.09
C ASN A 268 14.93 7.86 -12.81
N VAL A 269 14.52 9.05 -12.38
CA VAL A 269 15.08 10.33 -12.86
C VAL A 269 15.86 10.95 -11.72
N VAL A 270 17.17 11.13 -11.92
CA VAL A 270 18.08 11.70 -10.94
C VAL A 270 18.62 13.03 -11.48
N ALA A 271 18.53 14.10 -10.69
CA ALA A 271 19.07 15.41 -11.04
C ALA A 271 20.02 15.89 -9.94
N VAL A 272 21.14 16.50 -10.32
CA VAL A 272 22.17 16.99 -9.38
C VAL A 272 22.33 18.49 -9.54
N ILE A 273 22.27 19.22 -8.43
CA ILE A 273 22.70 20.61 -8.34
C ILE A 273 23.96 20.64 -7.48
N GLU A 274 25.09 20.94 -8.11
CA GLU A 274 26.37 20.99 -7.42
C GLU A 274 26.41 22.16 -6.41
N GLY A 275 26.75 21.87 -5.16
CA GLY A 275 26.91 22.88 -4.13
C GLY A 275 28.13 23.75 -4.40
N ARG A 276 27.98 25.08 -4.29
CA ARG A 276 29.11 26.02 -4.36
C ARG A 276 29.67 26.28 -2.96
N MET A 277 30.92 25.89 -2.74
CA MET A 277 31.68 26.37 -1.59
C MET A 277 32.06 27.84 -1.84
N SER A 278 31.38 28.79 -1.20
CA SER A 278 31.95 30.12 -1.07
C SER A 278 33.14 30.01 -0.12
N GLN A 279 34.35 30.28 -0.61
CA GLN A 279 35.41 30.67 0.30
C GLN A 279 34.90 31.94 0.99
N ILE A 280 34.49 31.83 2.25
CA ILE A 280 34.34 32.99 3.12
C ILE A 280 35.74 33.58 3.22
N GLY A 281 36.00 34.54 2.32
CA GLY A 281 37.27 35.21 2.18
C GLY A 281 37.56 35.99 3.44
N GLY A 282 38.54 35.51 4.18
CA GLY A 282 39.41 36.34 5.00
C GLY A 282 40.77 35.67 5.02
N PRO A 283 41.88 36.36 4.72
CA PRO A 283 43.23 35.79 4.80
C PRO A 283 43.59 35.26 6.22
N LYS A 284 42.72 35.49 7.22
CA LYS A 284 42.93 35.03 8.60
C LYS A 284 42.54 33.57 8.87
N ILE A 285 41.53 32.99 8.23
CA ILE A 285 41.05 31.64 8.63
C ILE A 285 42.01 30.53 8.15
N SER A 286 42.54 30.66 6.92
CA SER A 286 43.56 29.72 6.42
C SER A 286 44.88 29.82 7.19
N GLN A 287 45.21 31.02 7.69
CA GLN A 287 46.42 31.27 8.47
C GLN A 287 46.27 30.75 9.92
N ILE A 288 45.12 30.95 10.56
CA ILE A 288 44.82 30.37 11.89
C ILE A 288 44.77 28.83 11.84
N ALA A 289 44.24 28.24 10.77
CA ALA A 289 44.22 26.79 10.60
C ALA A 289 45.63 26.22 10.35
N LYS A 290 46.47 26.91 9.58
CA LYS A 290 47.88 26.54 9.40
C LYS A 290 48.69 26.69 10.70
N GLU A 291 48.56 27.82 11.40
CA GLU A 291 49.25 28.07 12.68
C GLU A 291 48.84 27.07 13.76
N ARG A 292 47.56 26.66 13.82
CA ARG A 292 47.11 25.60 14.75
C ARG A 292 47.65 24.21 14.39
N MET A 293 47.74 23.86 13.11
CA MET A 293 48.37 22.59 12.71
C MET A 293 49.88 22.57 13.02
N GLU A 294 50.58 23.68 12.83
CA GLU A 294 52.01 23.80 13.09
C GLU A 294 52.33 23.78 14.61
N ALA A 295 51.51 24.43 15.43
CA ALA A 295 51.61 24.38 16.89
C ALA A 295 51.38 22.95 17.45
N THR A 296 50.47 22.20 16.84
CA THR A 296 50.17 20.79 17.22
C THR A 296 51.32 19.85 16.84
N LYS A 297 52.03 20.14 15.73
CA LYS A 297 53.21 19.39 15.29
C LYS A 297 54.45 19.64 16.17
N LYS A 298 54.56 20.82 16.80
CA LYS A 298 55.64 21.14 17.75
C LYS A 298 55.44 20.55 19.15
N HIS A 299 54.19 20.30 19.57
CA HIS A 299 53.88 19.66 20.86
C HIS A 299 53.91 18.12 20.82
N SER A 300 54.11 17.52 19.65
CA SER A 300 54.25 16.07 19.47
C SER A 300 55.71 15.61 19.34
N LEU A 301 56.66 16.52 19.58
CA LEU A 301 58.11 16.27 19.62
C LEU A 301 58.73 16.94 20.86
N VAL A 302 58.25 16.56 22.05
CA VAL A 302 58.99 16.52 23.33
C VAL A 302 58.46 15.33 24.12
#